data_AF-A0A223EP31-F1
#
_entry.id   AF-A0A223EP31-F1
#
_cell.length_a   1.000
_cell.length_b   1.000
_cell.length_c   1.000
_cell.angle_alpha   90.00
_cell.angle_beta   90.00
_cell.angle_gamma   90.00
#
_symmetry.space_group_name_H-M   'P 1'
#
loop_
_entity.id
_entity.type
_entity.pdbx_description
1 polymer ?
#
loop_
_entity_poly.entity_id
_entity_poly.type
_entity_poly.pdbx_seq_one_letter_code
_entity_poly.pdbx_strand_id
1 'polypeptide(L)'
;MSNKPPIDLTEILILWMIKEPSSLPNRERIDQLHFGAMEVLKTGKPLIIHEKDRHQWAGVLPGINLPINFQNVIIGVIGITGDPTELLEFGELVKMITEMMLHQALMAEQLEWKQHLK
;
A
#
# COMPACT_ATOMS: atom_id res chain seq x y z
N MET A 1 0.46 -32.49 -18.16
CA MET A 1 -0.81 -31.74 -18.01
C MET A 1 -0.53 -30.65 -16.99
N SER A 2 -0.44 -29.41 -17.47
CA SER A 2 0.32 -28.33 -16.81
C SER A 2 -0.37 -27.83 -15.54
N ASN A 3 0.28 -28.05 -14.39
CA ASN A 3 0.05 -27.27 -13.16
C ASN A 3 0.21 -25.78 -13.49
N LYS A 4 -0.85 -24.99 -13.34
CA LYS A 4 -0.70 -23.55 -13.08
C LYS A 4 -0.72 -23.35 -11.57
N PRO A 5 0.18 -22.51 -11.01
CA PRO A 5 0.22 -22.29 -9.57
C PRO A 5 -1.05 -21.57 -9.11
N PRO A 6 -1.38 -21.63 -7.80
CA PRO A 6 -2.44 -20.80 -7.23
C PRO A 6 -2.14 -19.33 -7.54
N ILE A 7 -3.19 -18.52 -7.67
CA ILE A 7 -3.06 -17.07 -7.88
C ILE A 7 -2.10 -16.53 -6.83
N ASP A 8 -0.96 -16.04 -7.30
CA ASP A 8 0.09 -15.49 -6.46
C ASP A 8 -0.38 -14.09 -6.02
N LEU A 9 -0.89 -14.00 -4.80
CA LEU A 9 -1.38 -12.76 -4.19
C LEU A 9 -0.29 -11.69 -4.04
N THR A 10 0.96 -11.97 -4.42
CA THR A 10 1.97 -10.92 -4.62
C THR A 10 1.66 -9.99 -5.80
N GLU A 11 0.67 -10.28 -6.66
CA GLU A 11 0.29 -9.36 -7.74
C GLU A 11 -0.82 -8.35 -7.37
N ILE A 12 -1.49 -8.47 -6.21
CA ILE A 12 -2.37 -7.39 -5.71
C ILE A 12 -1.57 -6.47 -4.79
N LEU A 13 -0.65 -5.73 -5.41
CA LEU A 13 0.40 -4.98 -4.75
C LEU A 13 0.28 -3.50 -5.10
N ILE A 14 -0.62 -2.78 -4.42
CA ILE A 14 -0.79 -1.32 -4.61
C ILE A 14 0.39 -0.50 -4.05
N LEU A 15 1.45 -1.11 -3.47
CA LEU A 15 2.65 -0.34 -3.10
C LEU A 15 4.02 -1.04 -3.22
N TRP A 16 4.17 -2.09 -4.03
CA TRP A 16 5.51 -2.63 -4.33
C TRP A 16 5.99 -2.20 -5.72
N MET A 17 5.97 -0.89 -5.95
CA MET A 17 6.65 -0.29 -7.08
C MET A 17 8.15 -0.06 -6.80
N ILE A 18 8.84 -1.06 -6.25
CA ILE A 18 10.29 -1.22 -6.46
C ILE A 18 10.59 -2.70 -6.68
N LYS A 19 10.16 -3.17 -7.85
CA LYS A 19 10.96 -4.12 -8.61
C LYS A 19 12.33 -3.48 -8.84
N GLU A 20 13.35 -4.04 -8.20
CA GLU A 20 14.78 -3.73 -8.34
C GLU A 20 15.22 -2.26 -8.05
N PRO A 21 16.11 -2.02 -7.07
CA PRO A 21 16.65 -0.69 -6.72
C PRO A 21 17.43 0.04 -7.84
N SER A 22 17.53 -0.53 -9.03
CA SER A 22 18.47 -0.14 -10.09
C SER A 22 17.87 0.72 -11.20
N SER A 23 16.55 0.95 -11.27
CA SER A 23 15.92 1.61 -12.43
C SER A 23 15.03 2.81 -12.13
N LEU A 24 15.11 3.44 -10.95
CA LEU A 24 14.39 4.69 -10.65
C LEU A 24 15.36 5.87 -10.44
N PRO A 25 15.04 7.10 -10.90
CA PRO A 25 16.04 8.17 -11.06
C PRO A 25 16.50 8.85 -9.77
N ASN A 26 16.06 8.41 -8.58
CA ASN A 26 16.41 9.05 -7.31
C ASN A 26 16.38 8.05 -6.15
N ARG A 27 17.54 7.52 -5.76
CA ARG A 27 17.72 6.65 -4.59
C ARG A 27 17.17 7.26 -3.30
N GLU A 28 17.33 8.58 -3.13
CA GLU A 28 16.86 9.27 -1.92
C GLU A 28 15.35 9.13 -1.71
N ARG A 29 14.55 9.12 -2.78
CA ARG A 29 13.08 8.97 -2.69
C ARG A 29 12.66 7.56 -2.26
N ILE A 30 13.44 6.54 -2.61
CA ILE A 30 13.21 5.14 -2.21
C ILE A 30 13.38 5.01 -0.70
N ASP A 31 14.45 5.58 -0.15
CA ASP A 31 14.74 5.53 1.28
C ASP A 31 13.68 6.29 2.11
N GLN A 32 13.14 7.38 1.57
CA GLN A 32 12.07 8.18 2.20
C GLN A 32 10.72 7.45 2.25
N LEU A 33 10.31 6.83 1.13
CA LEU A 33 9.11 5.99 1.07
C LEU A 33 9.20 4.82 2.06
N HIS A 34 10.40 4.26 2.22
CA HIS A 34 10.65 3.20 3.19
C HIS A 34 10.40 3.65 4.63
N PHE A 35 10.84 4.84 5.05
CA PHE A 35 10.59 5.30 6.41
C PHE A 35 9.09 5.41 6.73
N GLY A 36 8.34 6.13 5.89
CA GLY A 36 6.91 6.36 6.13
C GLY A 36 6.10 5.07 6.13
N ALA A 37 6.37 4.16 5.19
CA ALA A 37 5.71 2.87 5.14
C ALA A 37 6.11 1.96 6.32
N MET A 38 7.39 1.93 6.71
CA MET A 38 7.85 1.12 7.84
C MET A 38 7.20 1.54 9.16
N GLU A 39 7.05 2.85 9.40
CA GLU A 39 6.43 3.33 10.63
C GLU A 39 4.94 2.97 10.69
N VAL A 40 4.23 3.05 9.57
CA VAL A 40 2.83 2.58 9.48
C VAL A 40 2.72 1.08 9.70
N LEU A 41 3.58 0.27 9.05
CA LEU A 41 3.58 -1.19 9.25
C LEU A 41 3.90 -1.59 10.69
N LYS A 42 4.79 -0.86 11.36
CA LYS A 42 5.18 -1.10 12.75
C LYS A 42 4.11 -0.69 13.75
N THR A 43 3.46 0.45 13.54
CA THR A 43 2.52 1.04 14.51
C THR A 43 1.07 0.67 14.24
N GLY A 44 0.77 0.29 13.00
CA GLY A 44 -0.57 0.07 12.48
C GLY A 44 -1.43 1.33 12.38
N LYS A 45 -0.82 2.51 12.44
CA LYS A 45 -1.51 3.80 12.44
C LYS A 45 -1.13 4.61 11.21
N PRO A 46 -2.05 5.47 10.71
CA PRO A 46 -1.70 6.48 9.72
C PRO A 46 -0.52 7.34 10.18
N LEU A 47 0.40 7.62 9.27
CA LEU A 47 1.47 8.59 9.47
C LEU A 47 1.18 9.82 8.59
N ILE A 48 1.05 10.97 9.24
CA ILE A 48 0.86 12.26 8.59
C ILE A 48 2.15 13.04 8.74
N ILE A 49 2.65 13.57 7.63
CA ILE A 49 3.92 14.30 7.57
C ILE A 49 3.60 15.70 7.07
N HIS A 50 3.74 16.70 7.95
CA HIS A 50 3.55 18.08 7.55
C HIS A 50 4.87 18.71 7.07
N GLU A 51 4.73 19.83 6.38
CA GLU A 51 5.83 20.67 5.93
C GLU A 51 6.82 21.05 7.06
N LYS A 52 6.30 21.36 8.26
CA LYS A 52 7.12 21.62 9.46
C LYS A 52 7.95 20.42 9.93
N ASP A 53 7.57 19.20 9.56
CA ASP A 53 8.23 17.97 9.99
C ASP A 53 9.40 17.59 9.06
N ARG A 54 9.63 18.34 7.96
CA ARG A 54 10.74 18.11 7.01
C ARG A 54 12.13 18.11 7.66
N HIS A 55 12.28 18.79 8.78
CA HIS A 55 13.56 18.85 9.50
C HIS A 55 13.80 17.66 10.44
N GLN A 56 12.76 16.88 10.76
CA GLN A 56 12.88 15.73 11.67
C GLN A 56 13.55 14.53 11.00
N TRP A 57 13.43 14.39 9.68
CA TRP A 57 13.94 13.26 8.93
C TRP A 57 14.48 13.68 7.56
N ALA A 58 15.69 13.24 7.24
CA ALA A 58 16.35 13.63 6.00
C ALA A 58 15.54 13.18 4.77
N GLY A 59 15.20 14.14 3.91
CA GLY A 59 14.50 13.88 2.65
C GLY A 59 12.98 13.69 2.76
N VAL A 60 12.40 13.68 3.95
CA VAL A 60 10.97 13.41 4.09
C VAL A 60 10.12 14.51 3.44
N LEU A 61 9.18 14.10 2.58
CA LEU A 61 8.23 14.99 1.89
C LEU A 61 6.89 15.03 2.63
N PRO A 62 6.18 16.17 2.63
CA PRO A 62 4.84 16.26 3.17
C PRO A 62 3.89 15.27 2.47
N GLY A 63 2.97 14.71 3.24
CA GLY A 63 2.02 13.74 2.73
C GLY A 63 1.41 12.87 3.82
N ILE A 64 0.80 11.78 3.38
CA ILE A 64 0.15 10.79 4.24
C ILE A 64 0.59 9.38 3.86
N ASN A 65 0.71 8.52 4.86
CA ASN A 65 0.87 7.08 4.70
C ASN A 65 -0.24 6.38 5.47
N LEU A 66 -1.05 5.57 4.80
CA LEU A 66 -2.23 4.91 5.36
C LEU A 66 -2.07 3.39 5.33
N PRO A 67 -2.37 2.65 6.40
CA PRO A 67 -2.31 1.19 6.37
C PRO A 67 -3.42 0.62 5.47
N ILE A 68 -3.13 -0.45 4.74
CA ILE A 68 -4.14 -1.25 4.04
C ILE A 68 -4.48 -2.45 4.93
N ASN A 69 -5.71 -2.50 5.43
CA ASN A 69 -6.20 -3.54 6.31
C ASN A 69 -7.04 -4.54 5.52
N PHE A 70 -6.69 -5.81 5.61
CA PHE A 70 -7.43 -6.91 5.03
C PHE A 70 -7.54 -8.04 6.04
N GLN A 71 -8.76 -8.48 6.36
CA GLN A 71 -9.02 -9.51 7.38
C GLN A 71 -8.31 -9.23 8.73
N ASN A 72 -8.38 -7.97 9.19
CA ASN A 72 -7.71 -7.50 10.42
C ASN A 72 -6.19 -7.57 10.41
N VAL A 73 -5.56 -7.79 9.26
CA VAL A 73 -4.10 -7.77 9.07
C VAL A 73 -3.71 -6.60 8.16
N ILE A 74 -2.61 -5.93 8.48
CA ILE A 74 -2.04 -4.92 7.60
C ILE A 74 -1.24 -5.64 6.52
N ILE A 75 -1.67 -5.49 5.27
CA ILE A 75 -1.03 -6.16 4.12
C ILE A 75 -0.21 -5.21 3.25
N GLY A 76 -0.25 -3.91 3.56
CA GLY A 76 0.46 -2.88 2.81
C GLY A 76 0.21 -1.49 3.36
N VAL A 77 0.72 -0.49 2.64
CA VAL A 77 0.58 0.93 2.95
C VAL A 77 0.22 1.68 1.68
N ILE A 78 -0.53 2.77 1.77
CA ILE A 78 -0.76 3.74 0.70
C ILE A 78 -0.03 5.03 1.06
N GLY A 79 0.99 5.39 0.29
CA GLY A 79 1.74 6.64 0.46
C GLY A 79 1.34 7.67 -0.59
N ILE A 80 0.95 8.87 -0.15
CA ILE A 80 0.55 9.99 -1.02
C ILE A 80 1.33 11.24 -0.59
N THR A 81 2.06 11.85 -1.52
CA THR A 81 2.83 13.08 -1.30
C THR A 81 2.00 14.31 -1.66
N GLY A 82 2.06 15.35 -0.83
CA GLY A 82 1.33 16.62 -1.01
C GLY A 82 0.93 17.24 0.33
N ASP A 83 0.08 18.27 0.33
CA ASP A 83 -0.40 18.88 1.57
C ASP A 83 -1.32 17.91 2.32
N PRO A 84 -0.98 17.46 3.53
CA PRO A 84 -1.82 16.52 4.27
C PRO A 84 -3.24 17.02 4.57
N THR A 85 -3.43 18.34 4.64
CA THR A 85 -4.74 18.94 4.92
C THR A 85 -5.72 18.75 3.76
N GLU A 86 -5.20 18.66 2.53
CA GLU A 86 -5.99 18.38 1.32
C GLU A 86 -6.06 16.88 1.02
N LEU A 87 -5.05 16.11 1.43
CA LEU A 87 -4.92 14.70 1.05
C LEU A 87 -5.67 13.72 1.96
N LEU A 88 -5.97 14.06 3.21
CA LEU A 88 -6.46 13.08 4.18
C LEU A 88 -7.78 12.43 3.74
N GLU A 89 -8.76 13.24 3.33
CA GLU A 89 -10.08 12.75 2.89
C GLU A 89 -9.97 11.88 1.62
N PHE A 90 -9.19 12.35 0.65
CA PHE A 90 -8.94 11.61 -0.59
C PHE A 90 -8.19 10.30 -0.34
N GLY A 91 -7.18 10.33 0.53
CA GLY A 91 -6.40 9.14 0.88
C GLY A 91 -7.23 8.06 1.56
N GLU A 92 -8.11 8.44 2.49
CA GLU A 92 -9.03 7.50 3.13
C GLU A 92 -10.00 6.89 2.12
N LEU A 93 -10.49 7.66 1.14
CA LEU A 93 -11.32 7.13 0.06
C LEU A 93 -10.56 6.09 -0.79
N VAL A 94 -9.32 6.40 -1.17
CA VAL A 94 -8.47 5.46 -1.94
C VAL A 94 -8.19 4.19 -1.13
N LYS A 95 -7.93 4.31 0.18
CA LYS A 95 -7.77 3.17 1.09
C LYS A 95 -9.03 2.31 1.12
N MET A 96 -10.21 2.89 1.33
CA MET A 96 -11.47 2.14 1.36
C MET A 96 -11.74 1.40 0.05
N ILE A 97 -11.53 2.06 -1.09
CA ILE A 97 -11.72 1.44 -2.41
C ILE A 97 -10.73 0.28 -2.60
N THR A 98 -9.46 0.47 -2.21
CA THR A 98 -8.43 -0.56 -2.28
C THR A 98 -8.80 -1.78 -1.46
N GLU A 99 -9.17 -1.60 -0.19
CA GLU A 99 -9.61 -2.68 0.70
C GLU A 99 -10.86 -3.39 0.17
N MET A 100 -11.82 -2.63 -0.37
CA MET A 100 -13.01 -3.19 -1.02
C MET A 100 -12.65 -4.05 -2.24
N MET A 101 -11.76 -3.58 -3.11
CA MET A 101 -11.32 -4.33 -4.29
C MET A 101 -10.61 -5.64 -3.90
N LEU A 102 -9.79 -5.62 -2.84
CA LEU A 102 -9.18 -6.83 -2.28
C LEU A 102 -10.25 -7.83 -1.81
N HIS A 103 -11.29 -7.36 -1.14
CA HIS A 103 -12.41 -8.22 -0.73
C HIS A 103 -13.16 -8.79 -1.93
N GLN A 104 -13.40 -8.00 -2.97
CA GLN A 104 -14.07 -8.44 -4.19
C GLN A 104 -13.25 -9.50 -4.93
N ALA A 105 -11.94 -9.31 -5.05
CA ALA A 105 -11.05 -10.29 -5.67
C ALA A 105 -11.11 -11.65 -4.97
N LEU A 106 -11.01 -11.67 -3.63
CA LEU A 106 -11.12 -12.90 -2.85
C LEU A 106 -12.50 -13.56 -3.02
N MET A 107 -13.59 -12.77 -3.03
CA MET A 107 -14.93 -13.32 -3.26
C MET A 107 -15.04 -13.94 -4.64
N ALA A 108 -14.55 -13.27 -5.69
CA ALA A 108 -14.59 -13.78 -7.05
C ALA A 108 -13.87 -15.13 -7.17
N GLU A 109 -12.65 -15.23 -6.61
CA GLU A 109 -11.90 -16.50 -6.57
C GLU A 109 -12.70 -17.61 -5.87
N GLN A 110 -13.31 -17.32 -4.71
CA GLN A 110 -14.12 -18.30 -3.98
C GLN A 110 -15.34 -18.79 -4.77
N LEU A 111 -15.97 -17.93 -5.58
CA LEU A 111 -17.07 -18.32 -6.45
C LEU A 111 -16.58 -19.23 -7.58
N GLU A 112 -15.47 -18.90 -8.23
CA GLU A 112 -14.87 -19.71 -9.30
C GLU A 112 -14.48 -21.11 -8.77
N TRP A 113 -13.80 -21.17 -7.62
CA TRP A 113 -13.44 -22.44 -6.98
C TRP A 113 -14.65 -23.34 -6.69
N LYS A 114 -15.79 -22.77 -6.27
CA LYS A 114 -17.02 -23.54 -6.02
C LYS A 114 -17.68 -24.07 -7.29
N GLN A 115 -17.48 -23.41 -8.43
CA GLN A 115 -18.02 -23.86 -9.72
C GLN A 115 -17.23 -25.03 -10.29
N HIS A 116 -15.92 -25.10 -10.05
CA HIS A 116 -15.07 -26.21 -10.52
C HIS A 116 -15.17 -27.49 -9.68
N LEU A 117 -15.82 -27.44 -8.51
CA LEU A 117 -16.05 -28.60 -7.63
C LEU A 117 -17.43 -29.27 -7.84
N LYS A 118 -18.24 -28.77 -8.78
CA LYS A 118 -19.52 -29.39 -9.21
C LYS A 118 -19.34 -30.10 -10.54
#